data_AF-A0A2R6RH99-F1
#
_entry.id   AF-A0A2R6RH99-F1
#
_cell.length_a   1.000
_cell.length_b   1.000
_cell.length_c   1.000
_cell.angle_alpha   90.00
_cell.angle_beta   90.00
_cell.angle_gamma   90.00
#
_symmetry.space_group_name_H-M   'P 1'
#
loop_
_entity.id
_entity.type
_entity.pdbx_description
1 polymer ?
#
loop_
_entity_poly.entity_id
_entity_poly.type
_entity_poly.pdbx_seq_one_letter_code
_entity_poly.pdbx_strand_id
1 'polypeptide(L)' 'MFPSMFARKPDKEAALKQLRSHVAMFGAWVAVIRVTPYILHYFSDQNEELKLDF' A
#
# COMPACT_ATOMS: atom_id res chain seq x y z
N MET A 1 -20.01 -23.84 13.43
CA MET A 1 -18.66 -24.26 13.85
C MET A 1 -17.69 -23.17 13.45
N PHE A 2 -16.92 -22.63 14.39
CA PHE A 2 -15.97 -21.55 14.08
C PHE A 2 -14.79 -22.10 13.28
N PRO A 3 -14.43 -21.51 12.11
CA PRO A 3 -13.30 -21.94 11.29
C PRO A 3 -11.95 -21.96 12.02
N SER A 4 -11.87 -21.26 13.16
CA SER A 4 -10.70 -21.18 14.03
C SER A 4 -10.31 -22.50 14.69
N MET A 5 -11.20 -23.50 14.76
CA MET A 5 -10.91 -24.80 15.41
C MET A 5 -9.98 -25.70 14.56
N PHE A 6 -9.83 -25.41 13.25
CA PHE A 6 -9.00 -26.17 12.30
C PHE A 6 -7.97 -25.31 11.57
N ALA A 7 -7.79 -24.04 11.97
CA ALA A 7 -6.78 -23.18 11.39
C ALA A 7 -5.38 -23.67 11.81
N ARG A 8 -4.81 -24.60 11.03
CA ARG A 8 -3.40 -24.99 11.13
C ARG A 8 -2.57 -23.72 11.03
N LYS A 9 -1.76 -23.44 12.05
CA LYS A 9 -0.83 -22.31 11.99
C LYS A 9 -0.05 -22.42 10.68
N PRO A 10 -0.02 -21.35 9.85
CA PRO A 10 0.71 -21.39 8.60
C PRO A 10 2.18 -21.68 8.90
N ASP A 11 2.81 -22.44 8.00
CA ASP A 11 4.25 -22.66 8.06
C ASP A 11 4.99 -21.31 8.06
N LYS A 12 6.14 -21.24 8.75
CA LYS A 12 6.90 -19.98 8.89
C LYS A 12 7.24 -19.37 7.53
N GLU A 13 7.59 -20.20 6.56
CA GLU A 13 7.93 -19.73 5.21
C GLU A 13 6.71 -19.16 4.48
N ALA A 14 5.57 -19.84 4.61
CA ALA A 14 4.31 -19.38 4.04
C ALA A 14 3.86 -18.04 4.67
N ALA A 15 3.98 -17.90 5.99
CA ALA A 15 3.66 -16.67 6.70
C ALA A 15 4.58 -15.51 6.29
N LEU A 16 5.88 -15.76 6.15
CA LEU A 16 6.84 -14.74 5.71
C LEU A 16 6.59 -14.31 4.26
N LYS A 17 6.25 -15.25 3.36
CA LYS A 17 5.90 -14.93 1.97
C LYS A 17 4.65 -14.04 1.92
N GLN A 18 3.63 -14.38 2.70
CA GLN A 18 2.41 -13.60 2.76
C GLN A 18 2.67 -12.20 3.32
N LEU A 19 3.44 -12.09 4.42
CA LEU A 19 3.81 -10.79 5.00
C LEU A 19 4.55 -9.91 3.98
N ARG A 20 5.56 -10.44 3.29
CA ARG A 20 6.30 -9.69 2.26
C ARG A 20 5.38 -9.18 1.15
N SER A 21 4.45 -10.02 0.68
CA SER A 21 3.48 -9.61 -0.34
C SER A 21 2.58 -8.47 0.14
N HIS A 22 2.11 -8.52 1.39
CA HIS A 22 1.24 -7.49 1.95
C HIS A 22 2.00 -6.18 2.19
N VAL A 23 3.23 -6.25 2.70
CA VAL A 23 4.09 -5.08 2.89
C VAL A 23 4.44 -4.45 1.55
N ALA A 24 4.76 -5.25 0.52
CA ALA A 24 5.03 -4.74 -0.81
C ALA A 24 3.80 -4.04 -1.41
N MET A 25 2.62 -4.64 -1.30
CA MET A 25 1.36 -4.05 -1.79
C MET A 25 1.02 -2.76 -1.03
N PHE A 26 1.15 -2.75 0.29
CA PHE A 26 0.92 -1.56 1.10
C PHE A 26 1.89 -0.43 0.73
N GLY A 27 3.19 -0.74 0.64
CA GLY A 27 4.22 0.23 0.26
C GLY A 27 3.98 0.80 -1.14
N ALA A 28 3.58 -0.05 -2.10
CA ALA A 28 3.22 0.40 -3.44
C ALA A 28 2.05 1.38 -3.42
N TRP A 29 0.98 1.09 -2.67
CA TRP A 29 -0.16 1.99 -2.55
C TRP A 29 0.17 3.31 -1.86
N VAL A 30 1.00 3.30 -0.82
CA VAL A 30 1.49 4.53 -0.18
C VAL A 30 2.27 5.38 -1.17
N ALA A 31 3.16 4.76 -1.96
CA ALA A 31 3.92 5.46 -2.99
C ALA A 31 3.01 6.05 -4.07
N VAL A 32 2.02 5.28 -4.55
CA VAL A 32 1.03 5.76 -5.53
C VAL A 32 0.27 6.97 -5.00
N ILE A 33 -0.27 6.88 -3.77
CA ILE A 33 -1.01 8.00 -3.15
C ILE A 33 -0.13 9.24 -3.02
N ARG A 34 1.14 9.07 -2.63
CA ARG A 34 2.09 10.18 -2.51
C ARG A 34 2.46 10.79 -3.85
N VAL A 35 2.63 9.98 -4.90
CA VAL A 35 3.06 10.45 -6.23
C VAL A 35 1.92 11.05 -7.05
N THR A 36 0.69 10.55 -6.86
CA THR A 36 -0.52 11.02 -7.54
C THR A 36 -0.69 12.54 -7.58
N PRO A 37 -0.62 13.29 -6.45
CA PRO A 37 -0.80 14.75 -6.49
C PRO A 37 0.27 15.46 -7.34
N TYR A 38 1.51 14.97 -7.35
CA TYR A 38 2.56 15.54 -8.19
C TYR A 38 2.32 15.27 -9.67
N ILE A 39 1.86 14.07 -10.03
CA ILE A 39 1.51 13.73 -11.42
C ILE A 39 0.32 14.59 -11.87
N LEU A 40 -0.74 14.67 -11.07
CA LEU A 40 -1.91 15.48 -11.39
C LEU A 40 -1.55 16.96 -11.51
N HIS A 41 -0.67 17.46 -10.66
CA HIS A 41 -0.18 18.84 -10.75
C HIS A 41 0.64 19.07 -12.01
N TYR A 42 1.52 18.15 -12.40
CA TYR A 42 2.28 18.24 -13.64
C TYR A 42 1.39 18.35 -14.90
N PHE A 43 0.23 17.67 -14.89
CA PHE A 43 -0.73 17.73 -16.00
C PHE A 43 -1.77 18.85 -15.86
N SER A 44 -1.85 19.52 -14.71
CA SER A 44 -2.73 20.65 -14.51
C SER A 44 -2.05 21.91 -15.03
N ASP A 45 -2.70 22.65 -15.93
CA ASP A 45 -2.24 23.98 -16.42
C ASP A 45 -2.30 25.06 -15.32
N GLN A 46 -2.65 24.67 -14.08
CA GLN A 46 -2.67 25.53 -12.91
C GLN A 46 -1.24 25.81 -12.43
N ASN A 47 -0.78 27.04 -12.68
CA ASN A 47 0.50 27.59 -12.21
C ASN A 47 0.53 27.88 -10.68
N GLU A 48 -0.40 27.32 -9.90
CA GLU A 48 -0.45 27.50 -8.45
C GLU A 48 0.49 26.49 -7.77
N GLU A 49 1.34 26.95 -6.84
CA GLU A 49 2.30 26.09 -6.15
C GLU A 49 1.63 24.90 -5.45
N LEU A 50 2.12 23.68 -5.69
CA LEU A 50 1.64 22.46 -5.03
C LEU A 50 1.98 22.49 -3.53
N LYS A 51 1.05 22.98 -2.71
CA LYS A 51 1.14 22.98 -1.25
C LYS A 51 0.56 21.68 -0.70
N LEU A 52 1.44 20.80 -0.25
CA LEU A 52 1.08 19.61 0.52
C LEU A 52 1.30 19.93 1.99
N ASP A 53 0.25 20.32 2.71
CA ASP A 53 0.28 20.39 4.18
C ASP A 53 0.33 18.95 4.74
N PHE A 54 1.23 18.70 5.70
CA PHE A 54 1.50 17.38 6.28
C PHE A 54 0.97 17.26 7.71
#